data_AF-D5VQJ3-F1
#
_entry.id   AF-D5VQJ3-F1
#
_cell.length_a   1.000
_cell.length_b   1.000
_cell.length_c   1.000
_cell.angle_alpha   90.00
_cell.angle_beta   90.00
_cell.angle_gamma   90.00
#
_symmetry.space_group_name_H-M   'P 1'
#
loop_
_entity.id
_entity.type
_entity.pdbx_description
1 polymer ?
#
loop_
_entity_poly.entity_id
_entity_poly.type
_entity_poly.pdbx_seq_one_letter_code
_entity_poly.pdbx_strand_id
1 'polypeptide(L)'
;MRSKELVKKILLDIYKHLDEYSKDVIRGDLADIKFKGFYLEGKEGEKVYIKSLDDVDNLKDFDVMEREYILKSVNLKNLNMGLVLITLSSRKSSNYKFRGDNYKVVYPTPRENVTVDFKERILKWMEKSDDELDKEIIDFDSRINKILEDILKKTKFRKNISVHLDVFIDPKILENFVERDKKNITIWVHPVFMFSDDEVLRGLLAYELSRVNSRIIENEYKSIIKYCKEYKLLTNKTLKILEKVREIANKKKDEESLEEIEKIYNDEIFDLK
;
A
#
# COMPACT_ATOMS: atom_id res chain seq x y z
N MET A 1 -16.55 12.78 -39.52
CA MET A 1 -17.00 12.53 -38.14
C MET A 1 -16.73 13.76 -37.30
N ARG A 2 -17.57 14.06 -36.31
CA ARG A 2 -17.39 15.20 -35.41
C ARG A 2 -16.54 14.83 -34.20
N SER A 3 -15.81 15.79 -33.62
CA SER A 3 -14.85 15.54 -32.53
C SER A 3 -15.51 14.90 -31.30
N LYS A 4 -16.70 15.38 -30.89
CA LYS A 4 -17.43 14.80 -29.75
C LYS A 4 -17.91 13.37 -29.99
N GLU A 5 -18.34 13.08 -31.22
CA GLU A 5 -18.76 11.74 -31.63
C GLU A 5 -17.58 10.77 -31.62
N LEU A 6 -16.44 11.19 -32.19
CA LEU A 6 -15.23 10.39 -32.22
C LEU A 6 -14.71 10.09 -30.82
N VAL A 7 -14.66 11.08 -29.92
CA VAL A 7 -14.17 10.85 -28.54
C VAL A 7 -15.06 9.86 -27.80
N LYS A 8 -16.39 9.97 -27.88
CA LYS A 8 -17.30 8.99 -27.28
C LYS A 8 -17.04 7.59 -27.79
N LYS A 9 -16.84 7.45 -29.11
CA LYS A 9 -16.52 6.16 -29.73
C LYS A 9 -15.20 5.58 -29.23
N ILE A 10 -14.15 6.40 -29.13
CA ILE A 10 -12.85 5.99 -28.60
C ILE A 10 -12.95 5.57 -27.14
N LEU A 11 -13.66 6.33 -26.29
CA LEU A 11 -13.82 6.00 -24.87
C LEU A 11 -14.55 4.66 -24.68
N LEU A 12 -15.60 4.42 -25.46
CA LEU A 12 -16.31 3.13 -25.46
C LEU A 12 -15.40 1.98 -25.92
N ASP A 13 -14.59 2.19 -26.97
CA ASP A 13 -13.67 1.17 -27.44
C ASP A 13 -12.53 0.92 -26.45
N ILE A 14 -12.00 1.95 -25.78
CA ILE A 14 -11.06 1.79 -24.67
C ILE A 14 -11.70 0.86 -23.63
N TYR A 15 -12.86 1.24 -23.12
CA TYR A 15 -13.54 0.51 -22.05
C TYR A 15 -13.82 -0.96 -22.41
N LYS A 16 -14.25 -1.24 -23.65
CA LYS A 16 -14.49 -2.61 -24.13
C LYS A 16 -13.25 -3.49 -24.13
N HIS A 17 -12.07 -2.93 -24.42
CA HIS A 17 -10.81 -3.68 -24.50
C HIS A 17 -10.04 -3.75 -23.17
N LEU A 18 -10.48 -3.03 -22.13
CA LEU A 18 -9.88 -3.15 -20.79
C LEU A 18 -10.08 -4.57 -20.21
N ASP A 19 -9.17 -4.97 -19.33
CA ASP A 19 -9.31 -6.14 -18.48
C ASP A 19 -10.41 -5.89 -17.44
N GLU A 20 -10.99 -6.95 -16.88
CA GLU A 20 -12.13 -6.81 -15.95
C GLU A 20 -11.78 -5.99 -14.72
N TYR A 21 -10.57 -6.14 -14.16
CA TYR A 21 -10.16 -5.36 -13.00
C TYR A 21 -10.09 -3.86 -13.31
N SER A 22 -9.49 -3.48 -14.43
CA SER A 22 -9.49 -2.07 -14.87
C SER A 22 -10.91 -1.53 -15.14
N LYS A 23 -11.83 -2.37 -15.65
CA LYS A 23 -13.24 -1.97 -15.83
C LYS A 23 -13.93 -1.75 -14.49
N ASP A 24 -13.69 -2.61 -13.51
CA ASP A 24 -14.32 -2.51 -12.18
C ASP A 24 -13.84 -1.28 -11.42
N VAL A 25 -12.55 -0.94 -11.53
CA VAL A 25 -12.00 0.32 -11.02
C VAL A 25 -12.74 1.53 -11.57
N ILE A 26 -12.99 1.55 -12.89
CA ILE A 26 -13.70 2.66 -13.54
C ILE A 26 -15.19 2.66 -13.21
N ARG A 27 -15.86 1.48 -13.17
CA ARG A 27 -17.28 1.35 -12.81
C ARG A 27 -17.55 1.80 -11.38
N GLY A 28 -16.63 1.46 -10.47
CA GLY A 28 -16.72 1.81 -9.06
C GLY A 28 -16.31 3.25 -8.75
N ASP A 29 -15.96 4.05 -9.77
CA ASP A 29 -15.49 5.42 -9.61
C ASP A 29 -14.35 5.55 -8.58
N LEU A 30 -13.44 4.58 -8.59
CA LEU A 30 -12.39 4.46 -7.57
C LEU A 30 -11.17 5.34 -7.85
N ALA A 31 -11.11 5.99 -9.02
CA ALA A 31 -9.98 6.80 -9.45
C ALA A 31 -10.30 7.72 -10.64
N ASP A 32 -9.66 8.89 -10.63
CA ASP A 32 -9.57 9.80 -11.77
C ASP A 32 -8.87 9.13 -12.96
N ILE A 33 -9.37 9.37 -14.17
CA ILE A 33 -8.76 8.87 -15.40
C ILE A 33 -7.95 9.99 -16.06
N LYS A 34 -6.65 9.75 -16.22
CA LYS A 34 -5.77 10.57 -17.07
C LYS A 34 -5.37 9.83 -18.33
N PHE A 35 -5.27 10.59 -19.41
CA PHE A 35 -4.87 10.09 -20.71
C PHE A 35 -3.49 10.62 -21.10
N LYS A 36 -2.67 9.73 -21.68
CA LYS A 36 -1.38 10.08 -22.30
C LYS A 36 -1.42 9.70 -23.77
N GLY A 37 -1.06 10.64 -24.65
CA GLY A 37 -1.04 10.42 -26.10
C GLY A 37 -2.42 10.35 -26.75
N PHE A 38 -3.49 10.63 -26.00
CA PHE A 38 -4.83 10.80 -26.57
C PHE A 38 -4.95 12.21 -27.14
N TYR A 39 -5.10 12.29 -28.46
CA TYR A 39 -5.40 13.53 -29.15
C TYR A 39 -6.27 13.28 -30.37
N LEU A 40 -7.02 14.30 -30.76
CA LEU A 40 -7.73 14.38 -32.04
C LEU A 40 -6.93 15.28 -32.98
N GLU A 41 -6.92 14.95 -34.27
CA GLU A 41 -6.31 15.79 -35.31
C GLU A 41 -7.43 16.37 -36.15
N GLY A 42 -7.54 17.69 -36.21
CA GLY A 42 -8.49 18.36 -37.08
C GLY A 42 -8.08 18.29 -38.55
N LYS A 43 -8.99 18.68 -39.44
CA LYS A 43 -8.73 18.65 -40.90
C LYS A 43 -7.60 19.59 -41.33
N GLU A 44 -7.31 20.63 -40.54
CA GLU A 44 -6.22 21.58 -40.82
C GLU A 44 -4.88 21.15 -40.18
N GLY A 45 -4.85 19.98 -39.54
CA GLY A 45 -3.64 19.39 -38.96
C GLY A 45 -3.38 19.81 -37.49
N GLU A 46 -4.27 20.60 -36.91
CA GLU A 46 -4.24 20.98 -35.50
C GLU A 46 -4.49 19.77 -34.60
N LYS A 47 -3.79 19.70 -33.46
CA LYS A 47 -3.94 18.61 -32.49
C LYS A 47 -4.56 19.10 -31.20
N VAL A 48 -5.67 18.50 -30.81
CA VAL A 48 -6.34 18.73 -29.53
C VAL A 48 -6.10 17.54 -28.63
N TYR A 49 -5.35 17.75 -27.55
CA TYR A 49 -5.03 16.70 -26.58
C TYR A 49 -6.12 16.59 -25.53
N ILE A 50 -6.51 15.36 -25.22
CA ILE A 50 -7.42 15.03 -24.14
C ILE A 50 -6.57 14.42 -23.03
N LYS A 51 -6.54 15.03 -21.84
CA LYS A 51 -5.72 14.60 -20.71
C LYS A 51 -6.56 14.02 -19.57
N SER A 52 -7.84 14.36 -19.48
CA SER A 52 -8.79 13.81 -18.49
C SER A 52 -10.19 13.62 -19.09
N LEU A 53 -11.13 13.07 -18.31
CA LEU A 53 -12.54 13.07 -18.67
C LEU A 53 -13.15 14.47 -18.69
N ASP A 54 -12.72 15.37 -17.78
CA ASP A 54 -13.18 16.78 -17.79
C ASP A 54 -12.84 17.51 -19.11
N ASP A 55 -11.72 17.17 -19.75
CA ASP A 55 -11.37 17.72 -21.05
C ASP A 55 -12.36 17.29 -22.14
N VAL A 56 -13.00 16.13 -21.98
CA VAL A 56 -14.04 15.62 -22.90
C VAL A 56 -15.32 16.42 -22.75
N ASP A 57 -15.72 16.73 -21.52
CA ASP A 57 -16.92 17.52 -21.23
C ASP A 57 -16.78 18.96 -21.78
N ASN A 58 -15.56 19.49 -21.73
CA ASN A 58 -15.23 20.83 -22.22
C ASN A 58 -14.79 20.86 -23.70
N LEU A 59 -14.79 19.73 -24.40
CA LEU A 59 -14.33 19.64 -25.78
C LEU A 59 -15.24 20.45 -26.72
N LYS A 60 -14.66 21.37 -27.49
CA LYS A 60 -15.37 22.03 -28.59
C LYS A 60 -15.64 21.05 -29.72
N ASP A 61 -16.77 21.21 -30.39
CA ASP A 61 -17.14 20.32 -31.50
C ASP A 61 -16.58 20.82 -32.84
N PHE A 62 -15.75 20.02 -33.49
CA PHE A 62 -15.06 20.37 -34.74
C PHE A 62 -14.87 19.15 -35.64
N ASP A 63 -14.47 19.40 -36.89
CA ASP A 63 -14.23 18.36 -37.87
C ASP A 63 -12.85 17.70 -37.67
N VAL A 64 -12.86 16.38 -37.50
CA VAL A 64 -11.66 15.59 -37.22
C VAL A 64 -11.31 14.66 -38.37
N MET A 65 -10.02 14.41 -38.52
CA MET A 65 -9.51 13.35 -39.39
C MET A 65 -9.72 11.98 -38.75
N GLU A 66 -10.01 10.98 -39.58
CA GLU A 66 -10.08 9.60 -39.14
C GLU A 66 -8.68 9.03 -38.90
N ARG A 67 -8.56 8.22 -37.85
CA ARG A 67 -7.30 7.67 -37.37
C ARG A 67 -7.50 6.28 -36.81
N GLU A 68 -6.42 5.51 -36.78
CA GLU A 68 -6.36 4.29 -35.98
C GLU A 68 -5.79 4.64 -34.60
N TYR A 69 -6.56 4.35 -33.55
CA TYR A 69 -6.15 4.48 -32.16
C TYR A 69 -5.73 3.13 -31.61
N ILE A 70 -4.62 3.12 -30.87
CA ILE A 70 -4.02 1.90 -30.34
C ILE A 70 -3.84 2.10 -28.84
N LEU A 71 -4.51 1.26 -28.04
CA LEU A 71 -4.29 1.17 -26.59
C LEU A 71 -2.90 0.59 -26.34
N LYS A 72 -2.05 1.34 -25.64
CA LYS A 72 -0.65 0.94 -25.37
C LYS A 72 -0.49 0.38 -23.96
N SER A 73 -1.05 1.06 -22.98
CA SER A 73 -1.00 0.59 -21.60
C SER A 73 -2.08 1.20 -20.73
N VAL A 74 -2.45 0.46 -19.69
CA VAL A 74 -3.26 0.94 -18.57
C VAL A 74 -2.38 0.84 -17.35
N ASN A 75 -2.11 1.97 -16.70
CA ASN A 75 -1.23 2.04 -15.56
C ASN A 75 -2.03 2.37 -14.31
N LEU A 76 -2.19 1.35 -13.48
CA LEU A 76 -2.87 1.34 -12.20
C LEU A 76 -1.89 1.53 -11.04
N LYS A 77 -0.61 1.84 -11.32
CA LYS A 77 0.42 2.00 -10.29
C LYS A 77 0.04 3.00 -9.19
N ASN A 78 -0.72 4.03 -9.55
CA ASN A 78 -1.15 5.10 -8.66
C ASN A 78 -2.66 4.99 -8.33
N LEU A 79 -3.27 3.81 -8.47
CA LEU A 79 -4.69 3.60 -8.18
C LEU A 79 -5.03 3.98 -6.73
N ASN A 80 -4.12 3.73 -5.80
CA ASN A 80 -4.17 4.15 -4.41
C ASN A 80 -4.09 5.68 -4.18
N MET A 81 -3.71 6.46 -5.19
CA MET A 81 -3.79 7.94 -5.19
C MET A 81 -5.07 8.40 -5.89
N GLY A 82 -6.01 7.48 -6.16
CA GLY A 82 -7.18 7.75 -6.96
C GLY A 82 -6.83 8.07 -8.41
N LEU A 83 -5.82 7.43 -9.00
CA LEU A 83 -5.40 7.76 -10.38
C LEU A 83 -5.14 6.53 -11.26
N VAL A 84 -5.81 6.49 -12.40
CA VAL A 84 -5.54 5.58 -13.52
C VAL A 84 -4.96 6.34 -14.70
N LEU A 85 -3.84 5.86 -15.25
CA LEU A 85 -3.23 6.44 -16.45
C LEU A 85 -3.41 5.53 -17.66
N ILE A 86 -4.23 5.95 -18.62
CA ILE A 86 -4.44 5.26 -19.89
C ILE A 86 -3.55 5.89 -20.97
N THR A 87 -2.69 5.07 -21.59
CA THR A 87 -1.79 5.52 -22.65
C THR A 87 -2.28 5.02 -24.00
N LEU A 88 -2.49 5.96 -24.91
CA LEU A 88 -2.86 5.72 -26.31
C LEU A 88 -1.74 6.15 -27.24
N SER A 89 -1.78 5.63 -28.45
CA SER A 89 -1.12 6.20 -29.61
C SER A 89 -2.09 6.23 -30.78
N SER A 90 -1.84 7.08 -31.78
CA SER A 90 -2.66 7.11 -32.97
C SER A 90 -1.82 7.26 -34.24
N ARG A 91 -2.30 6.70 -35.35
CA ARG A 91 -1.71 6.86 -36.68
C ARG A 91 -2.77 7.21 -37.71
N LYS A 92 -2.34 7.85 -38.80
CA LYS A 92 -3.23 8.19 -39.92
C LYS A 92 -3.85 6.89 -40.47
N SER A 93 -5.14 6.95 -40.77
CA SER A 93 -5.91 5.84 -41.33
C SER A 93 -6.98 6.43 -42.25
N SER A 94 -7.36 5.70 -43.31
CA SER A 94 -8.45 6.14 -44.18
C SER A 94 -9.80 6.13 -43.45
N ASN A 95 -9.96 5.19 -42.51
CA ASN A 95 -11.16 5.03 -41.69
C ASN A 95 -10.81 4.89 -40.19
N TYR A 96 -11.74 5.23 -39.31
CA TYR A 96 -11.64 4.98 -37.87
C TYR A 96 -11.39 3.51 -37.58
N LYS A 97 -10.37 3.23 -36.77
CA LYS A 97 -10.07 1.89 -36.25
C LYS A 97 -9.60 2.00 -34.81
N PHE A 98 -9.89 0.98 -34.01
CA PHE A 98 -9.37 0.84 -32.66
C PHE A 98 -8.68 -0.52 -32.52
N ARG A 99 -7.55 -0.55 -31.80
CA ARG A 99 -6.82 -1.78 -31.50
C ARG A 99 -6.47 -1.83 -30.02
N GLY A 100 -6.95 -2.85 -29.32
CA GLY A 100 -6.73 -3.01 -27.88
C GLY A 100 -6.33 -4.42 -27.45
N ASP A 101 -5.95 -5.31 -28.36
CA ASP A 101 -5.79 -6.73 -28.02
C ASP A 101 -4.48 -7.07 -27.28
N ASN A 102 -3.45 -6.21 -27.41
CA ASN A 102 -2.10 -6.44 -26.88
C ASN A 102 -1.54 -5.17 -26.22
N TYR A 103 -2.20 -4.69 -25.16
CA TYR A 103 -1.73 -3.58 -24.34
C TYR A 103 -1.13 -4.09 -23.02
N LYS A 104 -0.28 -3.27 -22.40
CA LYS A 104 0.34 -3.59 -21.12
C LYS A 104 -0.51 -3.08 -19.96
N VAL A 105 -0.91 -3.96 -19.05
CA VAL A 105 -1.42 -3.53 -17.73
C VAL A 105 -0.23 -3.39 -16.77
N VAL A 106 -0.10 -2.23 -16.12
CA VAL A 106 0.83 -2.02 -15.01
C VAL A 106 0.00 -1.94 -13.74
N TYR A 107 -0.06 -3.05 -13.02
CA TYR A 107 -0.71 -3.11 -11.71
C TYR A 107 0.05 -2.26 -10.67
N PRO A 108 -0.61 -1.89 -9.56
CA PRO A 108 0.06 -1.36 -8.37
C PRO A 108 1.34 -2.14 -8.09
N THR A 109 2.47 -1.45 -7.93
CA THR A 109 3.69 -2.12 -7.49
C THR A 109 3.49 -2.62 -6.05
N PRO A 110 3.97 -3.82 -5.70
CA PRO A 110 3.89 -4.40 -4.35
C PRO A 110 4.73 -3.67 -3.27
N ARG A 111 5.07 -2.39 -3.49
CA ARG A 111 5.52 -1.52 -2.40
C ARG A 111 4.37 -1.09 -1.50
N GLU A 112 3.15 -1.11 -2.04
CA GLU A 112 1.89 -0.84 -1.32
C GLU A 112 1.26 -2.15 -0.81
N ASN A 113 2.09 -3.04 -0.29
CA ASN A 113 1.65 -4.29 0.34
C ASN A 113 1.03 -3.96 1.70
N VAL A 114 -0.14 -3.33 1.67
CA VAL A 114 -0.96 -3.04 2.84
C VAL A 114 -2.35 -3.59 2.61
N THR A 115 -2.87 -4.31 3.59
CA THR A 115 -4.16 -5.01 3.50
C THR A 115 -5.34 -4.09 3.79
N VAL A 116 -6.56 -4.61 3.69
CA VAL A 116 -7.77 -3.91 4.12
C VAL A 116 -7.67 -3.51 5.60
N ASP A 117 -7.20 -4.42 6.46
CA ASP A 117 -7.01 -4.15 7.90
C ASP A 117 -6.09 -2.96 8.17
N PHE A 118 -5.00 -2.84 7.39
CA PHE A 118 -4.11 -1.68 7.50
C PHE A 118 -4.84 -0.39 7.12
N LYS A 119 -5.58 -0.39 6.01
CA LYS A 119 -6.34 0.79 5.56
C LYS A 119 -7.40 1.20 6.58
N GLU A 120 -8.12 0.24 7.16
CA GLU A 120 -9.11 0.53 8.21
C GLU A 120 -8.47 1.19 9.42
N ARG A 121 -7.29 0.73 9.85
CA ARG A 121 -6.57 1.35 10.97
C ARG A 121 -6.04 2.74 10.64
N ILE A 122 -5.56 2.95 9.42
CA ILE A 122 -5.19 4.30 8.95
C ILE A 122 -6.40 5.23 8.94
N LEU A 123 -7.56 4.79 8.44
CA LEU A 123 -8.79 5.58 8.46
C LEU A 123 -9.21 5.92 9.89
N LYS A 124 -9.21 4.92 10.80
CA LYS A 124 -9.47 5.12 12.23
C LYS A 124 -8.53 6.13 12.87
N TRP A 125 -7.28 6.21 12.42
CA TRP A 125 -6.34 7.23 12.87
C TRP A 125 -6.67 8.61 12.29
N MET A 126 -6.92 8.71 10.99
CA MET A 126 -7.17 9.98 10.30
C MET A 126 -8.52 10.63 10.64
N GLU A 127 -9.52 9.85 11.05
CA GLU A 127 -10.86 10.35 11.42
C GLU A 127 -10.91 10.94 12.84
N LYS A 128 -9.85 10.78 13.63
CA LYS A 128 -9.80 11.27 15.01
C LYS A 128 -9.62 12.78 15.06
N SER A 129 -10.37 13.41 15.95
CA SER A 129 -10.13 14.81 16.29
C SER A 129 -8.83 14.97 17.10
N ASP A 130 -8.26 16.17 17.11
CA ASP A 130 -7.03 16.46 17.86
C ASP A 130 -7.15 16.08 19.34
N ASP A 131 -8.28 16.38 19.98
CA ASP A 131 -8.56 16.02 21.39
C ASP A 131 -8.63 14.51 21.65
N GLU A 132 -9.06 13.72 20.64
CA GLU A 132 -9.06 12.26 20.74
C GLU A 132 -7.66 11.70 20.49
N LEU A 133 -6.95 12.22 19.49
CA LEU A 133 -5.57 11.84 19.19
C LEU A 133 -4.67 12.05 20.40
N ASP A 134 -4.77 13.21 21.06
CA ASP A 134 -3.97 13.51 22.26
C ASP A 134 -4.19 12.47 23.37
N LYS A 135 -5.45 12.08 23.61
CA LYS A 135 -5.77 11.06 24.62
C LYS A 135 -5.23 9.69 24.27
N GLU A 136 -5.40 9.27 23.02
CA GLU A 136 -4.95 7.97 22.53
C GLU A 136 -3.41 7.88 22.50
N ILE A 137 -2.73 8.97 22.12
CA ILE A 137 -1.26 9.05 22.16
C ILE A 137 -0.76 8.92 23.61
N ILE A 138 -1.41 9.60 24.57
CA ILE A 138 -1.04 9.49 25.99
C ILE A 138 -1.24 8.06 26.51
N ASP A 139 -2.36 7.41 26.17
CA ASP A 139 -2.61 6.01 26.56
C ASP A 139 -1.58 5.07 25.93
N PHE A 140 -1.30 5.24 24.65
CA PHE A 140 -0.29 4.48 23.92
C PHE A 140 1.10 4.62 24.56
N ASP A 141 1.54 5.86 24.83
CA ASP A 141 2.84 6.15 25.43
C ASP A 141 2.94 5.50 26.82
N SER A 142 1.87 5.55 27.62
CA SER A 142 1.82 4.87 28.92
C SER A 142 1.98 3.35 28.80
N ARG A 143 1.21 2.73 27.89
CA ARG A 143 1.24 1.29 27.64
C ARG A 143 2.61 0.83 27.14
N ILE A 144 3.14 1.51 26.12
CA ILE A 144 4.37 1.07 25.46
C ILE A 144 5.60 1.27 26.34
N ASN A 145 5.63 2.32 27.17
CA ASN A 145 6.71 2.53 28.13
C ASN A 145 6.72 1.46 29.23
N LYS A 146 5.54 1.06 29.74
CA LYS A 146 5.43 -0.04 30.70
C LYS A 146 5.98 -1.36 30.12
N ILE A 147 5.61 -1.68 28.87
CA ILE A 147 6.11 -2.86 28.17
C ILE A 147 7.62 -2.78 27.97
N LEU A 148 8.12 -1.63 27.55
CA LEU A 148 9.54 -1.38 27.34
C LEU A 148 10.32 -1.64 28.63
N GLU A 149 9.93 -1.04 29.75
CA GLU A 149 10.59 -1.23 31.05
C GLU A 149 10.71 -2.72 31.42
N ASP A 150 9.65 -3.50 31.18
CA ASP A 150 9.65 -4.93 31.48
C ASP A 150 10.62 -5.73 30.60
N ILE A 151 10.78 -5.36 29.32
CA ILE A 151 11.80 -5.94 28.43
C ILE A 151 13.22 -5.56 28.90
N LEU A 152 13.42 -4.31 29.32
CA LEU A 152 14.71 -3.79 29.77
C LEU A 152 15.15 -4.37 31.11
N LYS A 153 14.23 -4.66 32.04
CA LYS A 153 14.55 -5.35 33.31
C LYS A 153 15.22 -6.70 33.09
N LYS A 154 14.80 -7.43 32.04
CA LYS A 154 15.35 -8.75 31.69
C LYS A 154 16.65 -8.67 30.89
N THR A 155 16.96 -7.50 30.32
CA THR A 155 18.02 -7.37 29.33
C THR A 155 18.85 -6.11 29.55
N LYS A 156 20.13 -6.26 29.90
CA LYS A 156 21.02 -5.10 30.13
C LYS A 156 21.25 -4.32 28.84
N PHE A 157 20.81 -3.06 28.81
CA PHE A 157 21.16 -2.09 27.78
C PHE A 157 22.15 -1.05 28.31
N ARG A 158 23.10 -0.66 27.47
CA ARG A 158 24.05 0.43 27.76
C ARG A 158 23.57 1.80 27.27
N LYS A 159 22.50 1.81 26.48
CA LYS A 159 21.90 3.01 25.90
C LYS A 159 20.53 3.23 26.51
N ASN A 160 20.14 4.49 26.63
CA ASN A 160 18.77 4.84 26.95
C ASN A 160 17.89 4.49 25.75
N ILE A 161 16.70 3.97 26.00
CA ILE A 161 15.75 3.62 24.96
C ILE A 161 14.50 4.45 25.21
N SER A 162 14.03 5.16 24.19
CA SER A 162 12.72 5.79 24.18
C SER A 162 11.89 5.25 23.02
N VAL A 163 10.57 5.24 23.21
CA VAL A 163 9.62 4.79 22.21
C VAL A 163 8.53 5.85 22.11
N HIS A 164 8.17 6.22 20.90
CA HIS A 164 7.15 7.21 20.61
C HIS A 164 6.30 6.76 19.43
N LEU A 165 5.05 7.23 19.37
CA LEU A 165 4.25 7.12 18.16
C LEU A 165 4.81 8.05 17.08
N ASP A 166 4.89 7.58 15.84
CA ASP A 166 5.24 8.41 14.69
C ASP A 166 3.99 9.14 14.18
N VAL A 167 3.92 10.46 14.38
CA VAL A 167 2.81 11.28 13.88
C VAL A 167 2.99 11.72 12.43
N PHE A 168 4.19 11.53 11.86
CA PHE A 168 4.54 11.96 10.50
C PHE A 168 4.69 10.77 9.56
N ILE A 169 3.63 9.98 9.42
CA ILE A 169 3.63 8.76 8.61
C ILE A 169 3.25 8.95 7.14
N ASP A 170 3.77 8.07 6.29
CA ASP A 170 3.16 7.78 5.00
C ASP A 170 2.01 6.78 5.22
N PRO A 171 0.74 7.16 4.98
CA PRO A 171 -0.42 6.30 5.20
C PRO A 171 -0.48 5.08 4.27
N LYS A 172 0.55 4.85 3.44
CA LYS A 172 0.64 3.76 2.46
C LYS A 172 1.77 2.78 2.76
N ILE A 173 2.59 3.06 3.78
CA ILE A 173 3.78 2.26 4.11
C ILE A 173 3.78 1.98 5.60
N LEU A 174 3.69 0.70 5.96
CA LEU A 174 3.96 0.26 7.33
C LEU A 174 5.48 0.18 7.54
N GLU A 175 6.04 1.20 8.18
CA GLU A 175 7.45 1.23 8.59
C GLU A 175 7.58 1.84 9.99
N ASN A 176 8.38 1.20 10.84
CA ASN A 176 8.83 1.76 12.12
C ASN A 176 10.25 2.29 11.92
N PHE A 177 10.57 3.45 12.48
CA PHE A 177 11.92 4.03 12.39
C PHE A 177 12.69 3.82 13.69
N VAL A 178 13.98 3.49 13.57
CA VAL A 178 14.87 3.35 14.72
C VAL A 178 16.06 4.28 14.55
N GLU A 179 16.06 5.36 15.32
CA GLU A 179 17.15 6.31 15.39
C GLU A 179 18.15 5.88 16.45
N ARG A 180 19.44 6.03 16.14
CA ARG A 180 20.53 5.60 17.02
C ARG A 180 21.57 6.68 17.13
N ASP A 181 21.75 7.21 18.33
CA ASP A 181 22.88 8.08 18.66
C ASP A 181 23.87 7.35 19.59
N LYS A 182 24.88 8.07 20.10
CA LYS A 182 25.91 7.48 20.99
C LYS A 182 25.34 6.94 22.31
N LYS A 183 24.33 7.58 22.88
CA LYS A 183 23.75 7.29 24.20
C LYS A 183 22.30 6.79 24.15
N ASN A 184 21.57 7.09 23.09
CA ASN A 184 20.14 6.84 22.99
C ASN A 184 19.79 5.98 21.76
N ILE A 185 18.67 5.28 21.88
CA ILE A 185 17.96 4.61 20.80
C ILE A 185 16.51 5.09 20.89
N THR A 186 16.00 5.64 19.81
CA THR A 186 14.61 6.09 19.74
C THR A 186 13.88 5.25 18.71
N ILE A 187 12.77 4.65 19.11
CA ILE A 187 11.90 3.84 18.25
C ILE A 187 10.64 4.64 17.98
N TRP A 188 10.42 4.99 16.72
CA TRP A 188 9.21 5.61 16.22
C TRP A 188 8.28 4.52 15.68
N VAL A 189 7.14 4.35 16.34
CA VAL A 189 6.17 3.28 16.06
C VAL A 189 5.06 3.81 15.18
N HIS A 190 4.75 3.07 14.11
CA HIS A 190 3.69 3.43 13.19
C HIS A 190 2.30 3.44 13.89
N PRO A 191 1.45 4.47 13.69
CA PRO A 191 0.15 4.66 14.36
C PRO A 191 -0.83 3.49 14.31
N VAL A 192 -0.80 2.69 13.25
CA VAL A 192 -1.64 1.48 13.14
C VAL A 192 -1.46 0.48 14.29
N PHE A 193 -0.30 0.50 14.98
CA PHE A 193 -0.06 -0.35 16.14
C PHE A 193 -0.67 0.19 17.44
N MET A 194 -1.19 1.42 17.45
CA MET A 194 -1.96 1.95 18.58
C MET A 194 -3.20 1.09 18.88
N PHE A 195 -3.75 0.47 17.84
CA PHE A 195 -4.90 -0.43 17.92
C PHE A 195 -4.52 -1.90 18.21
N SER A 196 -3.25 -2.19 18.45
CA SER A 196 -2.75 -3.52 18.76
C SER A 196 -2.84 -3.83 20.25
N ASP A 197 -2.90 -5.12 20.59
CA ASP A 197 -2.79 -5.58 21.96
C ASP A 197 -1.36 -5.45 22.52
N ASP A 198 -1.24 -5.54 23.85
CA ASP A 198 0.03 -5.39 24.56
C ASP A 198 1.06 -6.48 24.18
N GLU A 199 0.63 -7.69 23.81
CA GLU A 199 1.54 -8.77 23.41
C GLU A 199 2.15 -8.52 22.04
N VAL A 200 1.40 -7.93 21.12
CA VAL A 200 1.88 -7.49 19.81
C VAL A 200 2.83 -6.31 19.96
N LEU A 201 2.50 -5.33 20.82
CA LEU A 201 3.41 -4.22 21.13
C LEU A 201 4.72 -4.70 21.77
N ARG A 202 4.65 -5.67 22.69
CA ARG A 202 5.82 -6.36 23.25
C ARG A 202 6.64 -7.04 22.15
N GLY A 203 5.99 -7.73 21.23
CA GLY A 203 6.63 -8.35 20.07
C GLY A 203 7.31 -7.35 19.14
N LEU A 204 6.68 -6.21 18.87
CA LEU A 204 7.21 -5.12 18.06
C LEU A 204 8.49 -4.55 18.68
N LEU A 205 8.45 -4.21 19.97
CA LEU A 205 9.61 -3.69 20.69
C LEU A 205 10.73 -4.73 20.74
N ALA A 206 10.40 -5.98 21.05
CA ALA A 206 11.38 -7.06 21.08
C ALA A 206 12.04 -7.26 19.71
N TYR A 207 11.27 -7.19 18.62
CA TYR A 207 11.76 -7.26 17.26
C TYR A 207 12.74 -6.11 16.95
N GLU A 208 12.36 -4.85 17.20
CA GLU A 208 13.22 -3.71 16.89
C GLU A 208 14.49 -3.68 17.75
N LEU A 209 14.35 -3.97 19.05
CA LEU A 209 15.48 -4.03 19.98
C LEU A 209 16.40 -5.23 19.71
N SER A 210 15.89 -6.33 19.13
CA SER A 210 16.73 -7.48 18.76
C SER A 210 17.81 -7.14 17.72
N ARG A 211 17.58 -6.10 16.91
CA ARG A 211 18.55 -5.56 15.94
C ARG A 211 19.72 -4.84 16.61
N VAL A 212 19.65 -4.65 17.92
CA VAL A 212 20.69 -4.05 18.77
C VAL A 212 21.26 -5.10 19.72
N ASN A 213 20.40 -5.90 20.34
CA ASN A 213 20.77 -6.96 21.27
C ASN A 213 20.03 -8.25 20.93
N SER A 214 20.72 -9.18 20.28
CA SER A 214 20.14 -10.45 19.81
C SER A 214 19.61 -11.35 20.92
N ARG A 215 20.04 -11.17 22.18
CA ARG A 215 19.56 -11.96 23.33
C ARG A 215 18.07 -11.77 23.61
N ILE A 216 17.49 -10.66 23.15
CA ILE A 216 16.06 -10.36 23.32
C ILE A 216 15.20 -11.40 22.60
N ILE A 217 15.66 -11.90 21.44
CA ILE A 217 14.90 -12.87 20.66
C ILE A 217 14.66 -14.12 21.52
N GLU A 218 15.68 -14.62 22.23
CA GLU A 218 15.53 -15.84 23.04
C GLU A 218 14.53 -15.69 24.19
N ASN A 219 14.40 -14.48 24.74
CA ASN A 219 13.52 -14.18 25.88
C ASN A 219 12.08 -13.87 25.45
N GLU A 220 11.90 -13.25 24.28
CA GLU A 220 10.62 -12.68 23.87
C GLU A 220 10.11 -13.27 22.52
N TYR A 221 10.67 -14.40 22.06
CA TYR A 221 10.30 -15.01 20.75
C TYR A 221 8.80 -15.25 20.61
N LYS A 222 8.09 -15.61 21.68
CA LYS A 222 6.62 -15.82 21.65
C LYS A 222 5.87 -14.54 21.27
N SER A 223 6.20 -13.42 21.91
CA SER A 223 5.59 -12.12 21.56
C SER A 223 6.03 -11.67 20.16
N ILE A 224 7.27 -11.97 19.72
CA ILE A 224 7.70 -11.71 18.33
C ILE A 224 6.84 -12.49 17.31
N ILE A 225 6.38 -13.72 17.63
CA ILE A 225 5.44 -14.47 16.76
C ILE A 225 4.12 -13.70 16.61
N LYS A 226 3.55 -13.19 17.72
CA LYS A 226 2.32 -12.39 17.69
C LYS A 226 2.47 -11.16 16.81
N TYR A 227 3.58 -10.43 16.97
CA TYR A 227 3.90 -9.30 16.10
C TYR A 227 4.06 -9.71 14.62
N CYS A 228 4.73 -10.82 14.33
CA CYS A 228 4.88 -11.30 12.94
C CYS A 228 3.52 -11.66 12.31
N LYS A 229 2.61 -12.26 13.10
CA LYS A 229 1.26 -12.57 12.67
C LYS A 229 0.49 -11.31 12.30
N GLU A 230 0.51 -10.30 13.17
CA GLU A 230 -0.19 -9.04 12.91
C GLU A 230 0.47 -8.24 11.78
N TYR A 231 1.80 -8.25 11.69
CA TYR A 231 2.50 -7.64 10.57
C TYR A 231 2.11 -8.30 9.24
N LYS A 232 1.97 -9.63 9.21
CA LYS A 232 1.46 -10.35 8.03
C LYS A 232 0.01 -9.96 7.73
N LEU A 233 -0.85 -9.86 8.74
CA LEU A 233 -2.23 -9.39 8.58
C LEU A 233 -2.28 -7.99 7.95
N LEU A 234 -1.40 -7.08 8.38
CA LEU A 234 -1.40 -5.69 7.90
C LEU A 234 -0.72 -5.52 6.53
N THR A 235 0.15 -6.44 6.13
CA THR A 235 1.01 -6.23 4.94
C THR A 235 1.13 -7.40 3.96
N ASN A 236 0.52 -8.55 4.25
CA ASN A 236 0.73 -9.83 3.53
C ASN A 236 2.21 -10.26 3.44
N LYS A 237 3.12 -9.66 4.22
CA LYS A 237 4.54 -9.99 4.23
C LYS A 237 4.92 -10.78 5.47
N THR A 238 5.73 -11.80 5.28
CA THR A 238 6.38 -12.54 6.38
C THR A 238 7.73 -11.90 6.70
N LEU A 239 7.95 -11.54 7.97
CA LEU A 239 9.22 -10.99 8.42
C LEU A 239 10.29 -12.09 8.52
N LYS A 240 11.50 -11.80 8.03
CA LYS A 240 12.65 -12.73 8.08
C LYS A 240 13.06 -13.18 9.48
N ILE A 241 12.70 -12.43 10.51
CA ILE A 241 12.99 -12.81 11.91
C ILE A 241 12.30 -14.12 12.30
N LEU A 242 11.20 -14.47 11.62
CA LEU A 242 10.43 -15.67 11.90
C LEU A 242 11.26 -16.95 11.71
N GLU A 243 12.24 -16.96 10.80
CA GLU A 243 13.20 -18.06 10.64
C GLU A 243 14.02 -18.28 11.93
N LYS A 244 14.56 -17.20 12.50
CA LYS A 244 15.35 -17.25 13.76
C LYS A 244 14.49 -17.66 14.95
N VAL A 245 13.26 -17.16 15.02
CA VAL A 245 12.27 -17.53 16.05
C VAL A 245 11.93 -19.02 15.94
N ARG A 246 11.76 -19.55 14.71
CA ARG A 246 11.49 -20.98 14.46
C ARG A 246 12.65 -21.86 14.92
N GLU A 247 13.90 -21.46 14.68
CA GLU A 247 15.07 -22.18 15.20
C GLU A 247 15.08 -22.24 16.74
N ILE A 248 14.73 -21.14 17.41
CA ILE A 248 14.66 -21.08 18.87
C ILE A 248 13.54 -21.99 19.39
N ALA A 249 12.34 -21.92 18.80
CA ALA A 249 11.22 -22.76 19.18
C ALA A 249 11.55 -24.26 19.01
N ASN A 250 12.20 -24.64 17.90
CA ASN A 250 12.68 -26.01 17.66
C ASN A 250 13.69 -26.46 18.74
N LYS A 251 14.69 -25.63 19.06
CA LYS A 251 15.67 -25.95 20.11
C LYS A 251 15.02 -26.14 21.48
N LYS A 252 13.96 -25.38 21.77
CA LYS A 252 13.20 -25.45 23.02
C LYS A 252 12.11 -26.53 23.02
N LYS A 253 11.87 -27.20 21.88
CA LYS A 253 10.76 -28.14 21.68
C LYS A 253 9.39 -27.51 22.02
N ASP A 254 9.20 -26.25 21.63
CA ASP A 254 7.96 -25.51 21.84
C ASP A 254 7.00 -25.73 20.67
N GLU A 255 6.21 -26.80 20.75
CA GLU A 255 5.30 -27.24 19.68
C GLU A 255 4.21 -26.21 19.37
N GLU A 256 3.68 -25.54 20.39
CA GLU A 256 2.66 -24.49 20.24
C GLU A 256 3.19 -23.33 19.37
N SER A 257 4.39 -22.85 19.69
CA SER A 257 5.02 -21.76 18.93
C SER A 257 5.35 -22.19 17.50
N LEU A 258 5.75 -23.44 17.28
CA LEU A 258 5.99 -23.97 15.94
C LEU A 258 4.71 -24.03 15.11
N GLU A 259 3.60 -24.47 15.70
CA GLU A 259 2.30 -24.49 15.03
C GLU A 259 1.84 -23.08 14.64
N GLU A 260 2.01 -22.09 15.51
CA GLU A 260 1.71 -20.69 15.19
C GLU A 260 2.57 -20.16 14.04
N ILE A 261 3.86 -20.50 14.02
CA ILE A 261 4.76 -20.12 12.93
C ILE A 261 4.34 -20.75 11.60
N GLU A 262 3.95 -22.03 11.60
CA GLU A 262 3.46 -22.70 10.37
C GLU A 262 2.17 -22.05 9.86
N LYS A 263 1.24 -21.66 10.75
CA LYS A 263 0.06 -20.89 10.35
C LYS A 263 0.46 -19.58 9.66
N ILE A 264 1.42 -18.85 10.21
CA ILE A 264 1.93 -17.62 9.58
C ILE A 264 2.58 -17.89 8.22
N TYR A 265 3.21 -19.04 7.96
CA TYR A 265 3.72 -19.35 6.62
C TYR A 265 2.60 -19.74 5.65
N ASN A 266 1.66 -20.58 6.09
CA ASN A 266 0.64 -21.22 5.27
C ASN A 266 -0.62 -20.38 5.06
N ASP A 267 -0.82 -19.30 5.83
CA ASP A 267 -1.86 -18.30 5.56
C ASP A 267 -1.51 -17.54 4.26
N GLU A 268 -1.64 -18.20 3.11
CA GLU A 268 -1.96 -17.50 1.87
C GLU A 268 -3.36 -16.93 2.07
N ILE A 269 -3.45 -15.63 2.36
CA ILE A 269 -4.73 -14.93 2.29
C ILE A 269 -5.14 -14.99 0.83
N PHE A 270 -5.91 -16.02 0.49
CA PHE A 270 -6.65 -16.09 -0.75
C PHE A 270 -7.63 -14.92 -0.74
N ASP A 271 -7.28 -13.84 -1.41
CA ASP A 271 -8.28 -12.89 -1.93
C ASP A 271 -9.08 -13.63 -3.01
N LEU A 272 -10.00 -14.49 -2.56
CA LEU A 272 -11.01 -15.15 -3.35
C LEU A 272 -12.27 -14.27 -3.35
N LYS A 273 -12.39 -13.41 -4.36
CA LYS A 273 -13.48 -13.39 -5.36
C LYS A 273 -13.48 -12.10 -6.16
#